data_AF-A0A1G2K5U0-F1
#
_entry.id   AF-A0A1G2K5U0-F1
#
_cell.length_a   1.000
_cell.length_b   1.000
_cell.length_c   1.000
_cell.angle_alpha   90.00
_cell.angle_beta   90.00
_cell.angle_gamma   90.00
#
_symmetry.space_group_name_H-M   'P 1'
#
loop_
_entity.id
_entity.type
_entity.pdbx_description
1 polymer ?
#
loop_
_entity_poly.entity_id
_entity_poly.type
_entity_poly.pdbx_seq_one_letter_code
_entity_poly.pdbx_strand_id
1 'polypeptide(L)'
;MKILDEKILALVTRMCHKFQRLTGRTNFFLAKLALLFVWMSIAVSTANFWLPLLHRKTDLFSLFLYVIISIGLLVDIKNCDKAEGQVLEKSKAKVNFDSLSSSWMWRVLWLAITLWDIVYLPSSISDPKGFLLFKCIYFLFCPGFTTFYYFINVEPLPPAKSTVREWIEAFATSMRKLVPIRNN
;
A
#
# COMPACT_ATOMS: atom_id res chain seq x y z
N MET A 1 20.04 -8.17 12.05
CA MET A 1 18.89 -7.43 11.48
C MET A 1 19.03 -7.18 9.98
N LYS A 2 20.20 -6.72 9.47
CA LYS A 2 20.44 -6.46 8.03
C LYS A 2 20.11 -7.63 7.09
N ILE A 3 20.50 -8.86 7.44
CA ILE A 3 20.27 -10.06 6.61
C ILE A 3 18.77 -10.36 6.41
N LEU A 4 17.94 -10.15 7.43
CA LEU A 4 16.49 -10.39 7.33
C LEU A 4 15.86 -9.34 6.42
N ASP A 5 16.25 -8.08 6.60
CA ASP A 5 15.75 -6.96 5.82
C ASP A 5 16.13 -7.08 4.33
N GLU A 6 17.37 -7.48 4.03
CA GLU A 6 17.82 -7.78 2.67
C GLU A 6 17.01 -8.91 2.02
N LYS A 7 16.69 -9.98 2.78
CA LYS A 7 15.87 -11.08 2.28
C LYS A 7 14.42 -10.64 2.00
N ILE A 8 13.84 -9.84 2.89
CA ILE A 8 12.49 -9.29 2.71
C ILE A 8 12.48 -8.37 1.50
N LEU A 9 13.44 -7.45 1.40
CA LEU A 9 13.56 -6.54 0.26
C LEU A 9 13.75 -7.32 -1.05
N ALA A 10 14.59 -8.35 -1.08
CA ALA A 10 14.75 -9.20 -2.27
C ALA A 10 13.45 -9.91 -2.67
N LEU A 11 12.67 -10.39 -1.70
CA LEU A 11 11.36 -10.99 -1.94
C LEU A 11 10.39 -9.94 -2.52
N VAL A 12 10.28 -8.78 -1.89
CA VAL A 12 9.38 -7.70 -2.30
C VAL A 12 9.76 -7.19 -3.70
N THR A 13 11.05 -7.03 -4.00
CA THR A 13 11.55 -6.68 -5.33
C THR A 13 11.08 -7.69 -6.37
N ARG A 14 11.25 -9.00 -6.11
CA ARG A 14 10.78 -10.06 -7.03
C ARG A 14 9.27 -9.99 -7.25
N MET A 15 8.48 -9.74 -6.21
CA MET A 15 7.03 -9.61 -6.35
C MET A 15 6.65 -8.38 -7.17
N CYS A 16 7.26 -7.22 -6.89
CA CYS A 16 7.00 -5.97 -7.61
C CYS A 16 7.35 -6.11 -9.09
N HIS A 17 8.50 -6.70 -9.41
CA HIS A 17 8.93 -6.92 -10.79
C HIS A 17 8.03 -7.89 -11.54
N LYS A 18 7.56 -8.97 -10.90
CA LYS A 18 6.56 -9.86 -11.48
C LYS A 18 5.25 -9.12 -11.73
N PHE A 19 4.77 -8.36 -10.75
CA PHE A 19 3.54 -7.58 -10.88
C PHE A 19 3.63 -6.54 -12.01
N GLN A 20 4.77 -5.85 -12.11
CA GLN A 20 5.02 -4.85 -13.15
C GLN A 20 5.05 -5.49 -14.54
N ARG A 21 5.67 -6.66 -14.71
CA ARG A 21 5.65 -7.39 -16.00
C ARG A 21 4.24 -7.81 -16.40
N LEU A 22 3.43 -8.26 -15.42
CA LEU A 22 2.06 -8.70 -15.67
C LEU A 22 1.14 -7.53 -16.03
N THR A 23 1.15 -6.47 -15.23
CA THR A 23 0.14 -5.38 -15.29
C THR A 23 0.63 -4.12 -16.00
N GLY A 24 1.94 -3.95 -16.18
CA GLY A 24 2.56 -2.72 -16.65
C GLY A 24 2.54 -1.58 -15.61
N ARG A 25 2.05 -1.82 -14.40
CA ARG A 25 2.00 -0.82 -13.32
C ARG A 25 3.29 -0.88 -12.47
N THR A 26 3.76 0.28 -12.03
CA THR A 26 4.98 0.40 -11.22
C THR A 26 4.74 -0.05 -9.77
N ASN A 27 5.82 -0.22 -9.02
CA ASN A 27 5.78 -0.42 -7.56
C ASN A 27 5.08 0.73 -6.81
N PHE A 28 5.05 1.95 -7.35
CA PHE A 28 4.30 3.08 -6.75
C PHE A 28 2.79 2.84 -6.72
N PHE A 29 2.24 2.09 -7.68
CA PHE A 29 0.84 1.67 -7.63
C PHE A 29 0.58 0.75 -6.43
N LEU A 30 1.47 -0.22 -6.19
CA LEU A 30 1.37 -1.11 -5.03
C LEU A 30 1.59 -0.36 -3.71
N ALA A 31 2.49 0.63 -3.70
CA ALA A 31 2.68 1.52 -2.57
C ALA A 31 1.40 2.29 -2.22
N LYS A 32 0.72 2.87 -3.22
CA LYS A 32 -0.58 3.54 -3.04
C LYS A 32 -1.66 2.58 -2.53
N LEU A 33 -1.68 1.35 -3.02
CA LEU A 33 -2.60 0.32 -2.52
C LEU A 33 -2.32 -0.04 -1.05
N ALA A 34 -1.04 -0.11 -0.65
CA ALA A 34 -0.65 -0.31 0.73
C ALA A 34 -1.12 0.85 1.63
N LEU A 35 -0.98 2.10 1.17
CA LEU A 35 -1.52 3.28 1.87
C LEU A 35 -3.04 3.27 1.96
N LEU A 36 -3.75 2.73 0.96
CA LEU A 36 -5.21 2.58 1.03
C LEU A 36 -5.63 1.69 2.20
N PHE A 37 -4.90 0.60 2.48
CA PHE A 37 -5.17 -0.24 3.66
C PHE A 37 -4.97 0.52 4.98
N VAL A 38 -3.94 1.36 5.06
CA VAL A 38 -3.70 2.25 6.21
C VAL A 38 -4.87 3.23 6.38
N TRP A 39 -5.32 3.85 5.29
CA TRP A 39 -6.46 4.75 5.28
C TRP A 39 -7.76 4.07 5.71
N MET A 40 -8.02 2.84 5.24
CA MET A 40 -9.18 2.07 5.68
C MET A 40 -9.13 1.77 7.18
N SER A 41 -7.95 1.45 7.72
CA SER A 41 -7.79 1.27 9.17
C SER A 41 -8.11 2.57 9.94
N ILE A 42 -7.57 3.71 9.51
CA ILE A 42 -7.88 5.01 10.11
C ILE A 42 -9.37 5.32 10.03
N ALA A 43 -10.02 5.05 8.89
CA ALA A 43 -11.44 5.26 8.69
C ALA A 43 -12.27 4.40 9.66
N VAL A 44 -11.89 3.13 9.84
CA VAL A 44 -12.53 2.24 10.83
C VAL A 44 -12.35 2.78 12.24
N SER A 45 -11.15 3.21 12.63
CA SER A 45 -10.88 3.78 13.95
C SER A 45 -11.64 5.08 14.20
N THR A 46 -11.81 5.90 13.16
CA THR A 46 -12.58 7.15 13.21
C THR A 46 -14.07 6.87 13.30
N ALA A 47 -14.59 5.94 12.50
CA ALA A 47 -15.98 5.49 12.59
C ALA A 47 -16.27 4.90 13.97
N ASN A 48 -15.29 4.18 14.54
CA ASN A 48 -15.38 3.57 15.85
C ASN A 48 -15.56 4.59 17.01
N PHE A 49 -15.18 5.85 16.80
CA PHE A 49 -15.42 6.94 17.76
C PHE A 49 -16.91 7.28 17.86
N TRP A 50 -17.61 7.30 16.72
CA TRP A 50 -19.03 7.66 16.62
C TRP A 50 -19.96 6.46 16.83
N LEU A 51 -19.56 5.31 16.30
CA LEU A 51 -20.30 4.05 16.33
C LEU A 51 -19.40 3.01 16.98
N PRO A 52 -19.80 2.31 18.06
CA PRO A 52 -18.96 1.32 18.72
C PRO A 52 -18.83 0.03 17.89
N LEU A 53 -18.08 0.09 16.79
CA LEU A 53 -17.84 -1.01 15.84
C LEU A 53 -16.82 -2.03 16.39
N LEU A 54 -15.87 -1.54 17.18
CA LEU A 54 -14.84 -2.29 17.88
C LEU A 54 -15.13 -2.29 19.38
N HIS A 55 -14.59 -3.28 20.08
CA HIS A 55 -14.73 -3.35 21.54
C HIS A 55 -14.12 -2.14 22.25
N ARG A 56 -12.93 -1.75 21.81
CA ARG A 56 -12.21 -0.60 22.36
C ARG A 56 -12.82 0.67 21.79
N LYS A 57 -13.28 1.57 22.65
CA LYS A 57 -13.65 2.92 22.22
C LYS A 57 -12.40 3.67 21.76
N THR A 58 -12.51 4.32 20.60
CA THR A 58 -11.51 5.30 20.18
C THR A 58 -11.64 6.53 21.08
N ASP A 59 -10.53 7.03 21.62
CA ASP A 59 -10.52 8.26 22.42
C ASP A 59 -10.20 9.50 21.55
N LEU A 60 -10.46 10.69 22.10
CA LEU A 60 -10.20 11.96 21.41
C LEU A 60 -8.71 12.13 21.04
N PHE A 61 -7.81 11.64 21.88
CA PHE A 61 -6.38 11.73 21.63
C PHE A 61 -5.95 10.87 20.43
N SER A 62 -6.40 9.62 20.33
CA SER A 62 -6.13 8.78 19.15
C SER A 62 -6.73 9.39 17.89
N LEU A 63 -7.93 9.97 17.97
CA LEU A 63 -8.57 10.64 16.83
C LEU A 63 -7.73 11.82 16.33
N PHE A 64 -7.20 12.63 17.24
CA PHE A 64 -6.26 13.71 16.89
C PHE A 64 -4.98 13.19 16.22
N LEU A 65 -4.38 12.11 16.75
CA LEU A 65 -3.21 11.48 16.14
C LEU A 65 -3.52 10.94 14.73
N TYR A 66 -4.69 10.34 14.51
CA TYR A 66 -5.09 9.85 13.20
C TYR A 66 -5.26 10.96 12.17
N VAL A 67 -5.71 12.16 12.59
CA VAL A 67 -5.74 13.34 11.71
C VAL A 67 -4.33 13.74 11.29
N ILE A 68 -3.38 13.81 12.24
CA ILE A 68 -1.98 14.14 11.94
C ILE A 68 -1.36 13.10 10.99
N ILE A 69 -1.58 11.81 11.27
CA ILE A 69 -1.11 10.72 10.42
C ILE A 69 -1.72 10.84 9.02
N SER A 70 -3.02 11.09 8.91
CA SER A 70 -3.72 11.23 7.63
C SER A 70 -3.12 12.34 6.76
N ILE A 71 -2.76 13.48 7.37
CA ILE A 71 -2.05 14.56 6.68
C ILE A 71 -0.69 14.07 6.15
N GLY A 72 0.07 13.34 6.97
CA GLY A 72 1.32 12.71 6.55
C GLY A 72 1.15 11.75 5.36
N LEU A 73 0.12 10.89 5.39
CA LEU A 73 -0.18 9.96 4.31
C LEU A 73 -0.54 10.69 3.00
N LEU A 74 -1.25 11.82 3.06
CA LEU A 74 -1.53 12.64 1.87
C LEU A 74 -0.25 13.20 1.25
N VAL A 75 0.71 13.63 2.09
CA VAL A 75 2.03 14.07 1.62
C VAL A 75 2.78 12.93 0.96
N ASP A 76 2.79 11.74 1.57
CA ASP A 76 3.42 10.54 1.00
C ASP A 76 2.77 10.11 -0.33
N ILE A 77 1.44 10.18 -0.47
CA ILE A 77 0.74 9.93 -1.75
C ILE A 77 1.19 10.92 -2.82
N LYS A 78 1.21 12.22 -2.50
CA LYS A 78 1.66 13.26 -3.43
C LYS A 78 3.11 13.05 -3.86
N ASN A 79 3.97 12.61 -2.95
CA ASN A 79 5.35 12.27 -3.26
C ASN A 79 5.43 11.01 -4.14
N CYS A 80 4.54 10.01 -3.94
CA CYS A 80 4.47 8.82 -4.79
C CYS A 80 4.09 9.17 -6.21
N ASP A 81 3.11 10.06 -6.41
CA ASP A 81 2.70 10.48 -7.75
C ASP A 81 3.82 11.26 -8.47
N LYS A 82 4.53 12.13 -7.75
CA LYS A 82 5.73 12.79 -8.29
C LYS A 82 6.82 11.80 -8.69
N ALA A 83 7.08 10.81 -7.83
CA ALA A 83 8.10 9.80 -8.07
C ALA A 83 7.73 8.90 -9.27
N GLU A 84 6.47 8.48 -9.35
CA GLU A 84 5.95 7.71 -10.48
C GLU A 84 6.08 8.49 -11.80
N GLY A 85 5.72 9.78 -11.80
CA GLY A 85 5.90 10.65 -12.97
C GLY A 85 7.35 10.72 -13.43
N GLN A 86 8.30 10.88 -12.50
CA GLN A 86 9.73 10.92 -12.83
C GLN A 86 10.26 9.62 -13.43
N VAL A 87 9.79 8.47 -12.96
CA VAL A 87 10.19 7.16 -13.53
C VAL A 87 9.68 7.00 -14.95
N LEU A 88 8.44 7.41 -15.19
CA LEU A 88 7.81 7.33 -16.52
C LEU A 88 8.48 8.29 -17.51
N GLU A 89 8.82 9.50 -17.08
CA GLU A 89 9.46 10.50 -17.94
C GLU A 89 10.95 10.22 -18.21
N LYS A 90 11.72 9.82 -17.18
CA LYS A 90 13.18 9.81 -17.28
C LYS A 90 13.79 8.48 -17.73
N SER A 91 13.05 7.36 -17.77
CA SER A 91 13.52 6.01 -18.18
C SER A 91 14.75 5.43 -17.45
N LYS A 92 15.52 6.23 -16.70
CA LYS A 92 16.71 5.88 -15.92
C LYS A 92 16.95 6.95 -14.85
N ALA A 93 16.26 6.88 -13.72
CA ALA A 93 16.73 7.60 -12.55
C ALA A 93 16.24 6.90 -11.28
N LYS A 94 17.20 6.58 -10.41
CA LYS A 94 16.96 6.28 -9.00
C LYS A 94 16.19 7.46 -8.42
N VAL A 95 14.89 7.29 -8.15
CA VAL A 95 14.08 8.35 -7.56
C VAL A 95 14.40 8.40 -6.07
N ASN A 96 15.01 9.49 -5.62
CA ASN A 96 15.17 9.76 -4.21
C ASN A 96 13.80 10.11 -3.62
N PHE A 97 13.19 9.13 -2.95
CA PHE A 97 11.95 9.34 -2.22
C PHE A 97 12.27 9.84 -0.81
N ASP A 98 12.25 11.16 -0.62
CA ASP A 98 12.24 11.73 0.72
C ASP A 98 10.83 11.60 1.32
N SER A 99 10.57 10.45 1.94
CA SER A 99 9.36 10.28 2.74
C SER A 99 9.48 11.14 4.00
N LEU A 100 8.35 11.74 4.41
CA LEU A 100 8.26 12.46 5.67
C LEU A 100 8.66 11.56 6.86
N SER A 101 8.40 10.27 6.75
CA SER A 101 8.76 9.25 7.74
C SER A 101 10.25 8.92 7.83
N SER A 102 11.07 9.39 6.89
CA SER A 102 12.51 9.19 6.94
C SER A 102 13.11 9.88 8.17
N SER A 103 12.43 10.93 8.66
CA SER A 103 12.71 11.57 9.95
C SER A 103 12.65 10.57 11.11
N TRP A 104 13.67 10.63 11.97
CA TRP A 104 13.77 9.83 13.19
C TRP A 104 12.54 9.97 14.10
N MET A 105 11.93 11.16 14.13
CA MET A 105 10.76 11.46 14.96
C MET A 105 9.56 10.61 14.55
N TRP A 106 9.34 10.47 13.24
CA TRP A 106 8.30 9.59 12.72
C TRP A 106 8.60 8.13 13.01
N ARG A 107 9.85 7.67 12.86
CA ARG A 107 10.23 6.29 13.21
C ARG A 107 9.93 5.95 14.66
N VAL A 108 10.21 6.87 15.59
CA VAL A 108 9.90 6.70 17.02
C VAL A 108 8.39 6.64 17.24
N LEU A 109 7.63 7.56 16.61
CA LEU A 109 6.17 7.54 16.67
C LEU A 109 5.60 6.21 16.16
N TRP A 110 6.13 5.68 15.06
CA TRP A 110 5.70 4.41 14.48
C TRP A 110 6.00 3.21 15.37
N LEU A 111 7.19 3.17 15.98
CA LEU A 111 7.54 2.14 16.95
C LEU A 111 6.60 2.18 18.16
N ALA A 112 6.27 3.37 18.66
CA ALA A 112 5.33 3.53 19.77
C ALA A 112 3.93 3.01 19.40
N ILE A 113 3.41 3.36 18.22
CA ILE A 113 2.09 2.88 17.75
C ILE A 113 2.10 1.35 17.55
N THR A 114 3.17 0.79 16.97
CA THR A 114 3.27 -0.66 16.72
C THR A 114 3.35 -1.45 18.02
N LEU A 115 4.17 -1.00 18.98
CA LEU A 115 4.28 -1.63 20.29
C LEU A 115 2.95 -1.57 21.04
N TRP A 116 2.26 -0.42 20.96
CA TRP A 116 0.92 -0.28 21.49
C TRP A 116 -0.03 -1.31 20.89
N ASP A 117 -0.15 -1.39 19.56
CA ASP A 117 -1.04 -2.35 18.90
C ASP A 117 -0.72 -3.81 19.24
N ILE A 118 0.56 -4.19 19.35
CA ILE A 118 0.97 -5.56 19.72
C ILE A 118 0.49 -5.92 21.13
N VAL A 119 0.61 -5.00 22.09
CA VAL A 119 0.17 -5.22 23.48
C VAL A 119 -1.34 -5.44 23.55
N TYR A 120 -2.12 -4.77 22.69
CA TYR A 120 -3.59 -4.86 22.69
C TYR A 120 -4.15 -5.92 21.72
N LEU A 121 -3.33 -6.51 20.85
CA LEU A 121 -3.77 -7.53 19.89
C LEU A 121 -4.46 -8.73 20.56
N PRO A 122 -3.91 -9.34 21.64
CA PRO A 122 -4.52 -10.53 22.24
C PRO A 122 -5.89 -10.28 22.85
N SER A 123 -6.07 -9.12 23.50
CA SER A 123 -7.34 -8.74 24.14
C SER A 123 -8.41 -8.35 23.13
N SER A 124 -8.01 -7.83 21.96
CA SER A 124 -8.93 -7.51 20.86
C SER A 124 -9.41 -8.76 20.10
N ILE A 125 -8.55 -9.76 19.93
CA ILE A 125 -8.88 -11.02 19.25
C ILE A 125 -9.76 -11.93 20.12
N SER A 126 -9.49 -12.02 21.43
CA SER A 126 -10.20 -12.93 22.33
C SER A 126 -11.63 -12.52 22.62
N ASP A 127 -12.00 -11.27 22.36
CA ASP A 127 -13.35 -10.78 22.58
C ASP A 127 -14.29 -11.14 21.42
N PRO A 128 -15.42 -11.84 21.66
CA PRO A 128 -16.44 -12.08 20.63
C PRO A 128 -17.19 -10.81 20.18
N LYS A 129 -17.08 -9.68 20.88
CA LYS A 129 -17.77 -8.44 20.51
C LYS A 129 -17.09 -7.71 19.35
N GLY A 130 -17.90 -7.07 18.52
CA GLY A 130 -17.50 -6.32 17.33
C GLY A 130 -17.45 -7.20 16.06
N PHE A 131 -17.39 -6.57 14.89
CA PHE A 131 -17.37 -7.30 13.63
C PHE A 131 -15.94 -7.70 13.26
N LEU A 132 -15.72 -9.00 12.98
CA LEU A 132 -14.41 -9.54 12.60
C LEU A 132 -13.76 -8.75 11.45
N LEU A 133 -14.57 -8.35 10.46
CA LEU A 133 -14.11 -7.56 9.33
C LEU A 133 -13.43 -6.24 9.78
N PHE A 134 -14.05 -5.49 10.69
CA PHE A 134 -13.47 -4.23 11.19
C PHE A 134 -12.22 -4.47 12.05
N LYS A 135 -12.16 -5.58 12.79
CA LYS A 135 -10.93 -5.97 13.50
C LYS A 135 -9.79 -6.25 12.53
N CYS A 136 -10.04 -7.02 11.47
CA CYS A 136 -9.04 -7.29 10.44
C CYS A 136 -8.56 -5.99 9.79
N ILE A 137 -9.47 -5.11 9.39
CA ILE A 137 -9.12 -3.82 8.76
C ILE A 137 -8.32 -2.94 9.74
N TYR A 138 -8.69 -2.88 11.02
CA TYR A 138 -7.95 -2.16 12.04
C TYR A 138 -6.48 -2.61 12.09
N PHE A 139 -6.23 -3.93 12.11
CA PHE A 139 -4.89 -4.50 12.13
C PHE A 139 -4.10 -4.40 10.81
N LEU A 140 -4.71 -3.94 9.72
CA LEU A 140 -3.99 -3.68 8.47
C LEU A 140 -3.12 -2.42 8.53
N PHE A 141 -3.25 -1.60 9.56
CA PHE A 141 -2.50 -0.36 9.72
C PHE A 141 -0.97 -0.58 9.65
N CYS A 142 -0.43 -1.32 10.61
CA CYS A 142 1.00 -1.61 10.70
C CYS A 142 1.57 -2.35 9.48
N PRO A 143 0.98 -3.47 9.00
CA PRO A 143 1.50 -4.16 7.82
C PRO A 143 1.34 -3.31 6.56
N GLY A 144 0.22 -2.61 6.36
CA GLY A 144 0.02 -1.72 5.22
C GLY A 144 1.09 -0.63 5.16
N PHE A 145 1.38 0.00 6.30
CA PHE A 145 2.40 1.04 6.39
C PHE A 145 3.82 0.48 6.18
N THR A 146 4.13 -0.69 6.75
CA THR A 146 5.44 -1.35 6.57
C THR A 146 5.66 -1.75 5.11
N THR A 147 4.65 -2.36 4.49
CA THR A 147 4.68 -2.77 3.10
C THR A 147 4.82 -1.57 2.16
N PHE A 148 4.20 -0.43 2.48
CA PHE A 148 4.42 0.83 1.76
C PHE A 148 5.92 1.20 1.70
N TYR A 149 6.64 1.17 2.84
CA TYR A 149 8.10 1.47 2.85
C TYR A 149 8.90 0.51 1.99
N TYR A 150 8.59 -0.78 2.05
CA TYR A 150 9.27 -1.74 1.20
C TYR A 150 9.01 -1.44 -0.27
N PHE A 151 7.77 -1.14 -0.66
CA PHE A 151 7.44 -0.86 -2.06
C PHE A 151 8.11 0.40 -2.61
N ILE A 152 8.18 1.51 -1.85
CA ILE A 152 8.83 2.74 -2.32
C ILE A 152 10.35 2.61 -2.42
N ASN A 153 10.97 1.70 -1.67
CA ASN A 153 12.41 1.43 -1.72
C ASN A 153 12.82 0.45 -2.83
N VAL A 154 11.85 -0.23 -3.46
CA VAL A 154 12.15 -1.07 -4.62
C VAL A 154 12.50 -0.19 -5.82
N GLU A 155 13.58 -0.52 -6.51
CA GLU A 155 13.91 0.12 -7.77
C GLU A 155 12.93 -0.36 -8.87
N PRO A 156 12.17 0.57 -9.50
CA PRO A 156 11.23 0.21 -10.55
C PRO A 156 11.96 -0.32 -11.79
N LEU A 157 11.36 -1.31 -12.47
CA LEU A 157 11.85 -1.68 -13.79
C LEU A 157 11.53 -0.56 -14.80
N PRO A 158 12.28 -0.45 -15.90
CA PRO A 158 11.89 0.43 -17.00
C PRO A 158 10.49 0.04 -17.52
N PRO A 159 9.72 1.01 -18.06
CA PRO A 159 8.41 0.73 -18.62
C PRO A 159 8.53 -0.30 -19.76
N ALA A 160 7.85 -1.43 -19.60
CA ALA A 160 7.80 -2.51 -20.57
C ALA A 160 6.34 -2.83 -20.91
N LYS A 161 6.10 -3.41 -22.08
CA LYS A 161 4.76 -3.84 -22.50
C LYS A 161 4.27 -4.93 -21.52
N SER A 162 3.08 -4.73 -20.96
CA SER A 162 2.51 -5.67 -19.98
C SER A 162 2.03 -6.95 -20.65
N THR A 163 2.28 -8.11 -20.05
CA THR A 163 1.78 -9.40 -20.54
C THR A 163 0.26 -9.44 -20.67
N VAL A 164 -0.48 -8.81 -19.74
CA VAL A 164 -1.95 -8.73 -19.83
C VAL A 164 -2.39 -8.00 -21.10
N ARG A 165 -1.71 -6.91 -21.47
CA ARG A 165 -1.99 -6.19 -22.71
C ARG A 165 -1.68 -7.04 -23.95
N GLU A 166 -0.59 -7.81 -23.92
CA GLU A 166 -0.29 -8.75 -25.01
C GLU A 166 -1.37 -9.81 -25.16
N TRP A 167 -1.91 -10.33 -24.06
CA TRP A 167 -3.02 -11.29 -24.08
C TRP A 167 -4.30 -10.66 -24.62
N ILE A 168 -4.63 -9.43 -24.22
CA ILE A 168 -5.79 -8.69 -24.74
C ILE A 168 -5.63 -8.45 -26.24
N GLU A 169 -4.46 -8.02 -26.70
CA GLU A 169 -4.17 -7.79 -28.12
C GLU A 169 -4.22 -9.09 -28.94
N ALA A 170 -3.68 -10.19 -28.40
CA ALA A 170 -3.74 -11.52 -29.03
C ALA A 170 -5.19 -12.02 -29.12
N PHE A 171 -5.97 -11.88 -28.05
CA PHE A 171 -7.39 -12.24 -28.03
C PHE A 171 -8.21 -11.41 -29.02
N ALA A 172 -8.01 -10.09 -29.05
CA ALA A 172 -8.67 -9.21 -30.01
C ALA A 172 -8.32 -9.57 -31.46
N THR A 173 -7.08 -9.96 -31.73
CA THR A 173 -6.63 -10.39 -33.06
C THR A 173 -7.28 -11.71 -33.47
N SER A 174 -7.39 -12.68 -32.55
CA SER A 174 -8.10 -13.94 -32.78
C SER A 174 -9.59 -13.72 -33.04
N MET A 175 -10.25 -12.82 -32.30
CA MET A 175 -11.66 -12.47 -32.52
C MET A 175 -11.89 -11.80 -33.87
N ARG A 176 -10.99 -10.91 -34.32
CA ARG A 176 -11.09 -10.29 -35.65
C ARG A 176 -11.00 -11.30 -36.79
N LYS A 177 -10.22 -12.38 -36.64
CA LYS A 177 -10.17 -13.47 -37.63
C LYS A 177 -11.46 -14.29 -37.69
N LEU A 178 -12.22 -14.32 -36.60
CA LEU A 178 -13.48 -15.07 -36.49
C LEU A 178 -14.71 -14.30 -36.97
N VAL A 179 -14.61 -12.99 -37.20
CA VAL A 179 -15.68 -12.20 -37.82
C VAL A 179 -15.47 -12.25 -39.34
N PRO A 180 -16.22 -13.08 -40.10
CA PRO A 180 -16.14 -13.02 -41.55
C PRO A 180 -16.57 -11.62 -41.99
N ILE A 181 -15.73 -10.97 -42.79
CA ILE A 181 -16.08 -9.74 -43.47
C ILE A 181 -17.24 -10.09 -44.39
N ARG A 182 -18.47 -9.73 -43.98
CA ARG A 182 -19.64 -9.76 -44.86
C ARG A 182 -19.42 -8.65 -45.88
N ASN A 183 -18.71 -8.98 -46.95
CA ASN A 183 -18.61 -8.14 -48.14
C ASN A 183 -20.03 -8.00 -48.69
N ASN A 184 -20.61 -6.80 -48.55
CA ASN A 184 -21.72 -6.37 -49.38
C ASN A 184 -21.19 -5.96 -50.75
#